data_AF-A0A2N2TJV2-F1
#
_entry.id   AF-A0A2N2TJV2-F1
#
_cell.length_a   1.000
_cell.length_b   1.000
_cell.length_c   1.000
_cell.angle_alpha   90.00
_cell.angle_beta   90.00
_cell.angle_gamma   90.00
#
_symmetry.space_group_name_H-M   'P 1'
#
loop_
_entity.id
_entity.type
_entity.pdbx_description
1 polymer ?
#
loop_
_entity_poly.entity_id
_entity_poly.type
_entity_poly.pdbx_seq_one_letter_code
_entity_poly.pdbx_strand_id
1 'polypeptide(L)'
;MKISRRAQRVEPFYVMELAKAAAAQAAEARPGDRSMLYLNIGEPDFTAPPLVQAAAQRAIQAGHSQYTQATGLPALREAISGWYASRFGLDIDPQRIIVTAG
;
A
#
# COMPACT_ATOMS: atom_id res chain seq x y z
N MET A 1 16.38 -20.08 18.88
CA MET A 1 14.99 -19.59 18.94
C MET A 1 14.07 -20.62 18.29
N LYS A 2 12.88 -20.88 18.84
CA LYS A 2 11.88 -21.79 18.25
C LYS A 2 10.83 -20.98 17.50
N ILE A 3 10.73 -21.17 16.19
CA ILE A 3 9.70 -20.51 15.36
C ILE A 3 8.38 -21.28 15.49
N SER A 4 7.25 -20.56 15.44
CA SER A 4 5.91 -21.17 15.50
C SER A 4 5.63 -22.06 14.27
N ARG A 5 4.83 -23.12 14.45
CA ARG A 5 4.43 -24.01 13.35
C ARG A 5 3.72 -23.29 12.21
N ARG A 6 2.95 -22.23 12.49
CA ARG A 6 2.25 -21.45 11.46
C ARG A 6 3.23 -20.63 10.63
N ALA A 7 4.20 -19.98 11.25
CA ALA A 7 5.22 -19.21 10.55
C ALA A 7 6.12 -20.11 9.68
N GLN A 8 6.40 -21.35 10.13
CA GLN A 8 7.15 -22.33 9.35
C GLN A 8 6.43 -22.84 8.09
N ARG A 9 5.12 -22.60 7.94
CA ARG A 9 4.33 -22.98 6.76
C ARG A 9 4.26 -21.90 5.69
N VAL A 10 4.85 -20.73 5.95
CA VAL A 10 4.88 -19.64 4.97
C VAL A 10 5.99 -19.94 3.99
N GLU A 11 5.63 -20.20 2.73
CA GLU A 11 6.58 -20.40 1.65
C GLU A 11 7.36 -19.11 1.34
N PRO A 12 8.61 -19.21 0.88
CA PRO A 12 9.38 -18.04 0.47
C PRO A 12 8.72 -17.28 -0.68
N PHE A 13 8.79 -15.94 -0.63
CA PHE A 13 8.37 -15.10 -1.75
C PHE A 13 9.51 -14.92 -2.75
N TYR A 14 9.61 -15.83 -3.72
CA TYR A 14 10.71 -15.90 -4.68
C TYR A 14 10.89 -14.66 -5.58
N VAL A 15 9.83 -13.86 -5.78
CA VAL A 15 9.91 -12.63 -6.58
C VAL A 15 10.89 -11.62 -5.99
N MET A 16 11.04 -11.57 -4.66
CA MET A 16 12.03 -10.71 -4.02
C MET A 16 13.46 -11.14 -4.34
N GLU A 17 13.73 -12.45 -4.43
CA GLU A 17 15.05 -12.96 -4.81
C GLU A 17 15.36 -12.65 -6.28
N LEU A 18 14.37 -12.76 -7.17
CA LEU A 18 14.50 -12.33 -8.56
C LEU A 18 14.81 -10.82 -8.65
N ALA A 19 14.10 -9.99 -7.88
CA ALA A 19 14.32 -8.55 -7.87
C ALA A 19 15.74 -8.19 -7.37
N LYS A 20 16.25 -8.87 -6.35
CA LYS A 20 17.63 -8.70 -5.86
C LYS A 20 18.65 -9.08 -6.93
N ALA A 21 18.47 -10.23 -7.59
CA ALA A 21 19.35 -10.69 -8.66
C ALA A 21 19.36 -9.71 -9.85
N ALA A 22 18.18 -9.21 -10.24
CA ALA A 22 18.05 -8.21 -11.29
C ALA A 22 18.78 -6.90 -10.93
N ALA A 23 18.62 -6.41 -9.70
CA ALA A 23 19.29 -5.20 -9.22
C ALA A 23 20.82 -5.37 -9.20
N ALA A 24 21.33 -6.53 -8.77
CA ALA A 24 22.76 -6.84 -8.80
C ALA A 24 23.31 -6.84 -10.23
N GLN A 25 22.61 -7.49 -11.16
CA GLN A 25 23.01 -7.50 -12.57
C GLN A 25 22.94 -6.10 -13.20
N ALA A 26 21.95 -5.28 -12.85
CA ALA A 26 21.87 -3.90 -13.34
C ALA A 26 23.03 -3.02 -12.81
N ALA A 27 23.50 -3.28 -11.59
CA ALA A 27 24.64 -2.56 -11.00
C ALA A 27 25.98 -2.90 -11.67
N GLU A 28 26.09 -4.06 -12.31
CA GLU A 28 27.29 -4.50 -13.05
C GLU A 28 27.32 -4.02 -14.51
N ALA A 29 26.24 -3.40 -15.00
CA ALA A 29 26.12 -2.95 -16.38
C ALA A 29 27.16 -1.87 -16.74
N ARG A 30 27.79 -2.02 -17.91
CA ARG A 30 28.79 -1.11 -18.45
C ARG A 30 28.20 -0.15 -19.49
N PRO A 31 28.86 0.98 -19.78
CA PRO A 31 28.48 1.83 -20.90
C PRO A 31 28.45 1.03 -22.21
N GLY A 32 27.30 1.02 -22.90
CA GLY A 32 27.08 0.26 -24.13
C GLY A 32 26.31 -1.05 -23.96
N ASP A 33 26.10 -1.51 -22.72
CA ASP A 33 25.25 -2.67 -22.44
C ASP A 33 23.77 -2.37 -22.69
N ARG A 34 22.98 -3.42 -22.97
CA ARG A 34 21.53 -3.30 -23.14
C ARG A 34 20.86 -2.94 -21.82
N SER A 35 19.97 -1.96 -21.85
CA SER A 35 19.20 -1.53 -20.67
C SER A 35 18.31 -2.65 -20.13
N MET A 36 18.29 -2.79 -18.81
CA MET A 36 17.35 -3.67 -18.13
C MET A 36 15.97 -3.02 -18.05
N LEU A 37 14.93 -3.79 -18.40
CA LEU A 37 13.53 -3.38 -18.27
C LEU A 37 12.85 -4.17 -17.16
N TYR A 38 12.33 -3.48 -16.16
CA TYR A 38 11.63 -4.09 -15.03
C TYR A 38 10.16 -4.24 -15.37
N LEU A 39 9.70 -5.49 -15.51
CA LEU A 39 8.30 -5.85 -15.80
C LEU A 39 7.65 -6.63 -14.64
N ASN A 40 8.24 -6.54 -13.45
CA ASN A 40 7.93 -7.36 -12.28
C ASN A 40 7.51 -6.54 -11.04
N ILE A 41 7.38 -5.22 -11.17
CA ILE A 41 6.98 -4.32 -10.07
C ILE A 41 5.45 -4.27 -10.03
N GLY A 42 4.87 -4.61 -8.88
CA GLY A 42 3.41 -4.69 -8.68
C GLY A 42 2.76 -3.40 -8.20
N GLU A 43 3.53 -2.33 -8.03
CA GLU A 43 3.03 -1.00 -7.67
C GLU A 43 3.06 -0.05 -8.88
N PRO A 44 2.17 0.96 -8.91
CA PRO A 44 2.20 1.97 -9.95
C PRO A 44 3.50 2.79 -9.95
N ASP A 45 3.88 3.30 -11.11
CA ASP A 45 5.06 4.16 -11.33
C ASP A 45 4.82 5.64 -10.97
N PHE A 46 3.64 5.96 -10.42
CA PHE A 46 3.28 7.29 -9.95
C PHE A 46 3.11 7.34 -8.43
N THR A 47 3.32 8.53 -7.87
CA THR A 47 3.07 8.78 -6.44
C THR A 47 1.61 9.14 -6.17
N ALA A 48 1.23 9.25 -4.89
CA ALA A 48 -0.10 9.66 -4.47
C ALA A 48 -0.51 11.01 -5.13
N PRO A 49 -1.78 11.20 -5.53
CA PRO A 49 -2.22 12.45 -6.14
C PRO A 49 -1.96 13.70 -5.26
N PRO A 50 -1.70 14.89 -5.84
CA PRO A 50 -1.33 16.09 -5.07
C PRO A 50 -2.31 16.46 -3.93
N LEU A 51 -3.61 16.24 -4.14
CA LEU A 51 -4.63 16.50 -3.12
C LEU A 51 -4.50 15.59 -1.89
N VAL A 52 -4.09 14.33 -2.09
CA VAL A 52 -3.84 13.37 -1.00
C VAL A 52 -2.60 13.77 -0.22
N GLN A 53 -1.52 14.13 -0.91
CA GLN A 53 -0.29 14.61 -0.28
C GLN A 53 -0.57 15.85 0.58
N ALA A 54 -1.31 16.82 0.05
CA ALA A 54 -1.67 18.02 0.77
C ALA A 54 -2.57 17.73 2.00
N ALA A 55 -3.50 16.76 1.90
CA ALA A 55 -4.33 16.36 3.03
C ALA A 55 -3.50 15.70 4.15
N ALA A 56 -2.54 14.85 3.80
CA ALA A 56 -1.61 14.24 4.75
C ALA A 56 -0.76 15.30 5.47
N GLN A 57 -0.22 16.26 4.73
CA GLN A 57 0.55 17.37 5.30
C GLN A 57 -0.28 18.19 6.29
N ARG A 58 -1.53 18.55 5.92
CA ARG A 58 -2.43 19.26 6.83
C ARG A 58 -2.74 18.46 8.09
N ALA A 59 -2.96 17.15 7.97
CA ALA A 59 -3.24 16.30 9.13
C ALA A 59 -2.07 16.26 10.11
N ILE A 60 -0.83 16.18 9.59
CA ILE A 60 0.39 16.24 10.40
C ILE A 60 0.52 17.61 11.08
N GLN A 61 0.34 18.71 10.33
CA GLN A 61 0.43 20.07 10.87
C GLN A 61 -0.63 20.34 11.95
N ALA A 62 -1.83 19.76 11.81
CA ALA A 62 -2.90 19.84 12.79
C ALA A 62 -2.71 18.92 14.00
N GLY A 63 -1.62 18.14 14.07
CA GLY A 63 -1.33 17.25 15.19
C GLY A 63 -2.21 15.99 15.24
N HIS A 64 -2.79 15.55 14.11
CA HIS A 64 -3.56 14.31 14.04
C HIS A 64 -2.66 13.06 14.03
N SER A 65 -1.99 12.80 15.17
CA SER A 65 -1.05 11.69 15.35
C SER A 65 -1.46 10.66 16.42
N GLN A 66 -2.59 10.90 17.10
CA GLN A 66 -3.09 10.03 18.15
C GLN A 66 -3.82 8.81 17.60
N TYR A 67 -4.05 7.82 18.47
CA TYR A 67 -4.84 6.64 18.13
C TYR A 67 -6.22 7.02 17.58
N THR A 68 -6.64 6.27 16.56
CA THR A 68 -8.01 6.31 16.05
C THR A 68 -8.81 5.14 16.63
N GLN A 69 -10.12 5.09 16.36
CA GLN A 69 -10.93 3.93 16.72
C GLN A 69 -10.38 2.67 16.04
N ALA A 70 -10.53 1.51 16.66
CA ALA A 70 -10.04 0.24 16.12
C ALA A 70 -10.62 -0.10 14.74
N THR A 71 -11.80 0.42 14.40
CA THR A 71 -12.46 0.27 13.10
C THR A 71 -12.13 1.38 12.10
N GLY A 72 -11.37 2.39 12.52
CA GLY A 72 -11.01 3.57 11.74
C GLY A 72 -11.86 4.81 12.04
N LEU A 73 -11.44 5.94 11.49
CA LEU A 73 -12.09 7.25 11.66
C LEU A 73 -13.55 7.22 11.16
N PRO A 74 -14.53 7.69 11.94
CA PRO A 74 -15.94 7.74 11.50
C PRO A 74 -16.13 8.49 10.17
N ALA A 75 -15.51 9.67 10.03
CA ALA A 75 -15.61 10.47 8.81
C ALA A 75 -15.06 9.75 7.56
N LEU A 76 -14.02 8.91 7.72
CA LEU A 76 -13.50 8.11 6.60
C LEU A 76 -14.48 6.99 6.22
N ARG A 77 -15.09 6.33 7.21
CA ARG A 77 -16.08 5.27 6.98
C ARG A 77 -17.32 5.83 6.27
N GLU A 78 -17.80 7.00 6.67
CA GLU A 78 -18.90 7.72 6.01
C GLU A 78 -18.54 8.11 4.57
N ALA A 79 -17.33 8.63 4.34
CA ALA A 79 -16.86 8.98 3.00
C ALA A 79 -16.79 7.76 2.07
N ILE A 80 -16.33 6.60 2.57
CA ILE A 80 -16.31 5.36 1.79
C ILE A 80 -17.74 4.90 1.47
N SER A 81 -18.65 4.94 2.44
CA SER A 81 -20.08 4.63 2.22
C SER A 81 -20.68 5.50 1.09
N GLY A 82 -20.49 6.82 1.15
CA GLY A 82 -20.95 7.75 0.11
C GLY A 82 -20.30 7.50 -1.26
N TRP A 83 -19.04 7.06 -1.29
CA TRP A 83 -18.39 6.66 -2.53
C TRP A 83 -19.03 5.41 -3.14
N TYR A 84 -19.38 4.40 -2.33
CA TYR A 84 -20.12 3.23 -2.82
C TYR A 84 -21.50 3.59 -3.36
N ALA A 85 -22.22 4.50 -2.70
CA ALA A 85 -23.50 4.98 -3.17
C ALA A 85 -23.37 5.71 -4.53
N SER A 86 -22.41 6.62 -4.66
CA SER A 86 -22.21 7.39 -5.90
C SER A 86 -21.65 6.57 -7.06
N ARG A 87 -20.71 5.65 -6.79
CA ARG A 87 -20.00 4.89 -7.82
C ARG A 87 -20.78 3.65 -8.28
N PHE A 88 -21.47 3.00 -7.35
CA PHE A 88 -22.09 1.70 -7.59
C PHE A 88 -23.60 1.66 -7.29
N GLY A 89 -24.18 2.74 -6.74
CA GLY A 89 -25.59 2.75 -6.34
C GLY A 89 -25.87 1.90 -5.09
N LEU A 90 -24.85 1.60 -4.29
CA LEU A 90 -24.96 0.73 -3.11
C LEU A 90 -25.03 1.56 -1.84
N ASP A 91 -26.13 1.44 -1.11
CA ASP A 91 -26.27 2.00 0.23
C ASP A 91 -25.64 1.05 1.27
N ILE A 92 -24.42 1.37 1.68
CA ILE A 92 -23.66 0.60 2.66
C ILE A 92 -23.59 1.40 3.96
N ASP A 93 -24.20 0.88 5.02
CA ASP A 93 -24.07 1.46 6.37
C ASP A 93 -22.58 1.59 6.77
N PRO A 94 -22.09 2.79 7.15
CA PRO A 94 -20.72 3.01 7.63
C PRO A 94 -20.26 2.10 8.79
N GLN A 95 -21.19 1.52 9.56
CA GLN A 95 -20.89 0.54 10.61
C GLN A 95 -20.38 -0.80 10.04
N ARG A 96 -20.64 -1.07 8.76
CA ARG A 96 -20.16 -2.27 8.06
C ARG A 96 -18.78 -2.09 7.42
N ILE A 97 -18.14 -0.94 7.63
CA ILE A 97 -16.85 -0.57 7.02
C ILE A 97 -15.78 -0.54 8.11
N ILE A 98 -14.67 -1.22 7.88
CA ILE A 98 -13.50 -1.25 8.78
C ILE A 98 -12.28 -0.81 7.96
N VAL A 99 -11.53 0.15 8.49
CA VAL A 99 -10.27 0.62 7.89
C VAL A 99 -9.13 -0.24 8.41
N THR A 100 -8.40 -0.88 7.50
CA THR A 100 -7.23 -1.74 7.80
C THR A 100 -5.95 -1.13 7.25
N ALA A 101 -4.79 -1.63 7.72
CA ALA A 101 -3.52 -1.38 7.04
C ALA A 101 -3.51 -2.23 5.77
N GLY A 102 -3.75 -1.58 4.63
CA GLY A 102 -3.81 -2.19 3.30
C GLY A 102 -2.57 -3.01 2.96
#